data_AF-A0A918YT16-F1
#
_entry.id   AF-A0A918YT16-F1
#
_cell.length_a   1.000
_cell.length_b   1.000
_cell.length_c   1.000
_cell.angle_alpha   90.00
_cell.angle_beta   90.00
_cell.angle_gamma   90.00
#
_symmetry.space_group_name_H-M   'P 1'
#
loop_
_entity.id
_entity.type
_entity.pdbx_description
1 polymer ?
#
loop_
_entity_poly.entity_id
_entity_poly.type
_entity_poly.pdbx_seq_one_letter_code
_entity_poly.pdbx_strand_id
1 'polypeptide(L)'
;MLSHQRTAAALVLAAAVLLTGCGHSKENAGSDKPSRAARPTASAKPAQANELPTGMIQLGAKLPHDDDETWAIATGSLKTVQATSKAKGLPPGWLALATTFTFTNTSDQIQQVPTDLVQIARYGPAGRTASTYTDTGIDGLPLDTLTNDPDPIRVSPGATYTTRLGYAVPQAAKGQPLTLTYADGQNTRYLEDTVPGAHAAPPVAAAIHPASADKKTLAFGDWHAGDETTYLRVSPVKVTGTDTSGQRTCEIDLTFFNPDKEVSPLSQTPLEANVHVYYGTSLTEADTVKEYTGLGGAFIAPQRTATVTAHFTLPPKAVPGPVSIEIGNSDGHRATYAGDVGN
;
A
#
# COMPACT_ATOMS: atom_id res chain seq x y z
N MET A 1 9.40 18.72 55.52
CA MET A 1 10.79 19.22 55.71
C MET A 1 11.47 19.19 54.35
N LEU A 2 11.52 20.35 53.69
CA LEU A 2 12.77 21.11 53.42
C LEU A 2 13.65 20.38 52.40
N SER A 3 13.45 20.63 51.10
CA SER A 3 14.09 21.70 50.31
C SER A 3 15.60 21.52 50.18
N HIS A 4 16.12 21.53 48.95
CA HIS A 4 17.09 22.55 48.55
C HIS A 4 17.15 22.67 47.02
N GLN A 5 16.79 23.87 46.57
CA GLN A 5 17.10 24.45 45.26
C GLN A 5 18.60 24.78 45.19
N ARG A 6 19.12 24.90 43.96
CA ARG A 6 19.96 26.02 43.46
C ARG A 6 20.14 25.82 41.93
N THR A 7 19.52 26.62 41.05
CA THR A 7 20.00 27.90 40.45
C THR A 7 21.44 27.85 39.93
N ALA A 8 21.87 28.52 38.85
CA ALA A 8 21.32 29.19 37.67
C ALA A 8 22.54 29.89 36.99
N ALA A 9 22.41 30.29 35.72
CA ALA A 9 23.09 31.39 35.00
C ALA A 9 23.67 30.91 33.66
N ALA A 10 23.16 31.32 32.49
CA ALA A 10 23.04 32.66 31.90
C ALA A 10 24.39 33.26 31.47
N LEU A 11 24.57 33.43 30.16
CA LEU A 11 25.39 34.49 29.60
C LEU A 11 24.79 35.01 28.28
N VAL A 12 24.77 36.33 28.21
CA VAL A 12 24.12 37.23 27.24
C VAL A 12 25.21 37.89 26.40
N LEU A 13 24.88 38.30 25.17
CA LEU A 13 25.17 39.60 24.48
C LEU A 13 25.07 39.33 22.95
N ALA A 14 24.21 39.94 22.11
CA ALA A 14 23.66 41.29 21.91
C ALA A 14 24.47 42.21 20.95
N ALA A 15 23.71 42.78 19.98
CA ALA A 15 23.94 43.96 19.12
C ALA A 15 24.89 43.83 17.91
N ALA A 16 24.70 44.47 16.73
CA ALA A 16 23.93 45.68 16.35
C ALA A 16 23.52 45.62 14.84
N VAL A 17 22.30 46.00 14.42
CA VAL A 17 21.76 47.32 13.95
C VAL A 17 22.20 47.81 12.54
N LEU A 18 21.22 47.73 11.62
CA LEU A 18 20.78 48.58 10.49
C LEU A 18 21.67 49.73 9.93
N LEU A 19 21.69 49.92 8.59
CA LEU A 19 20.96 50.99 7.87
C LEU A 19 21.41 51.18 6.39
N THR A 20 20.40 51.43 5.54
CA THR A 20 20.33 52.36 4.37
C THR A 20 20.90 51.99 3.00
N GLY A 21 20.06 52.26 1.97
CA GLY A 21 20.50 52.38 0.57
C GLY A 21 19.38 52.47 -0.49
N CYS A 22 18.34 53.30 -0.31
CA CYS A 22 17.47 53.72 -1.43
C CYS A 22 18.17 54.82 -2.24
N GLY A 23 18.36 54.61 -3.54
CA GLY A 23 18.82 55.63 -4.48
C GLY A 23 18.26 55.39 -5.87
N HIS A 24 17.23 56.16 -6.25
CA HIS A 24 16.74 56.31 -7.62
C HIS A 24 17.45 57.50 -8.28
N SER A 25 17.97 57.36 -9.51
CA SER A 25 17.79 58.35 -10.59
C SER A 25 18.41 57.95 -11.95
N LYS A 26 17.52 57.96 -12.96
CA LYS A 26 17.62 58.40 -14.38
C LYS A 26 18.61 57.78 -15.38
N GLU A 27 17.98 57.05 -16.31
CA GLU A 27 18.09 57.12 -17.79
C GLU A 27 19.42 57.51 -18.45
N ASN A 28 19.94 56.59 -19.28
CA ASN A 28 20.24 56.90 -20.67
C ASN A 28 20.07 55.65 -21.56
N ALA A 29 19.35 55.86 -22.66
CA ALA A 29 19.08 54.87 -23.70
C ALA A 29 20.30 54.66 -24.60
N GLY A 30 20.49 53.43 -25.07
CA GLY A 30 21.48 53.06 -26.08
C GLY A 30 21.33 51.60 -26.50
N SER A 31 20.73 51.39 -27.67
CA SER A 31 20.53 50.13 -28.38
C SER A 31 21.84 49.36 -28.66
N ASP A 32 21.87 48.04 -28.45
CA ASP A 32 21.74 47.07 -29.55
C ASP A 32 22.02 45.60 -29.13
N LYS A 33 21.09 44.74 -29.56
CA LYS A 33 21.12 43.27 -29.73
C LYS A 33 21.14 42.34 -28.50
N PRO A 34 20.17 41.39 -28.42
CA PRO A 34 20.13 40.38 -27.36
C PRO A 34 21.22 39.34 -27.59
N SER A 35 22.11 39.15 -26.61
CA SER A 35 22.97 37.97 -26.57
C SER A 35 22.06 36.75 -26.39
N ARG A 36 22.00 35.93 -27.44
CA ARG A 36 21.35 34.62 -27.50
C ARG A 36 21.53 33.89 -26.16
N ALA A 37 20.45 33.82 -25.39
CA ALA A 37 20.42 33.08 -24.14
C ALA A 37 20.92 31.66 -24.42
N ALA A 38 22.01 31.27 -23.75
CA ALA A 38 22.45 29.89 -23.72
C ALA A 38 21.28 29.08 -23.17
N ARG A 39 20.69 28.27 -24.04
CA ARG A 39 19.66 27.28 -23.69
C ARG A 39 20.23 26.45 -22.54
N PRO A 40 19.62 26.40 -21.36
CA PRO A 40 19.96 25.36 -20.41
C PRO A 40 19.55 24.05 -21.09
N THR A 41 20.53 23.26 -21.54
CA THR A 41 20.33 21.84 -21.79
C THR A 41 20.15 21.18 -20.42
N ALA A 42 18.98 21.40 -19.82
CA ALA A 42 18.43 20.45 -18.89
C ALA A 42 18.02 19.25 -19.75
N SER A 43 18.97 18.35 -19.97
CA SER A 43 18.63 16.93 -20.07
C SER A 43 18.03 16.56 -18.72
N ALA A 44 16.76 16.93 -18.51
CA ALA A 44 15.93 16.32 -17.51
C ALA A 44 15.90 14.84 -17.88
N LYS A 45 16.70 14.05 -17.16
CA LYS A 45 16.62 12.60 -17.17
C LYS A 45 15.13 12.30 -17.00
N PRO A 46 14.45 11.65 -17.96
CA PRO A 46 13.07 11.27 -17.74
C PRO A 46 13.05 10.43 -16.46
N ALA A 47 12.19 10.80 -15.51
CA ALA A 47 12.03 10.08 -14.25
C ALA A 47 11.97 8.59 -14.57
N GLN A 48 12.91 7.82 -14.02
CA GLN A 48 13.06 6.41 -14.32
C GLN A 48 11.78 5.69 -13.92
N ALA A 49 11.01 5.23 -14.90
CA ALA A 49 9.75 4.51 -14.70
C ALA A 49 9.91 3.16 -13.96
N ASN A 50 11.11 2.83 -13.47
CA ASN A 50 11.49 1.52 -12.94
C ASN A 50 12.23 1.58 -11.59
N GLU A 51 12.41 2.74 -10.97
CA GLU A 51 13.07 2.77 -9.66
C GLU A 51 12.05 2.49 -8.56
N LEU A 52 12.25 1.40 -7.82
CA LEU A 52 11.44 1.07 -6.66
C LEU A 52 11.61 2.17 -5.59
N PRO A 53 10.57 2.46 -4.80
CA PRO A 53 10.70 3.31 -3.61
C PRO A 53 11.84 2.85 -2.70
N THR A 54 12.47 3.79 -1.99
CA THR A 54 13.64 3.51 -1.14
C THR A 54 13.33 2.40 -0.12
N GLY A 55 14.20 1.41 -0.01
CA GLY A 55 14.03 0.28 0.91
C GLY A 55 13.12 -0.84 0.42
N MET A 56 12.40 -0.66 -0.69
CA MET A 56 11.75 -1.78 -1.38
C MET A 56 12.79 -2.60 -2.15
N ILE A 57 12.57 -3.91 -2.23
CA ILE A 57 13.51 -4.88 -2.79
C ILE A 57 12.92 -5.48 -4.06
N GLN A 58 13.70 -5.57 -5.12
CA GLN A 58 13.27 -6.28 -6.33
C GLN A 58 13.24 -7.80 -6.08
N LEU A 59 12.18 -8.49 -6.48
CA LEU A 59 12.15 -9.95 -6.45
C LEU A 59 13.23 -10.54 -7.36
N GLY A 60 13.95 -11.54 -6.86
CA GLY A 60 15.16 -12.05 -7.50
C GLY A 60 16.45 -11.42 -7.00
N ALA A 61 16.38 -10.30 -6.27
CA ALA A 61 17.53 -9.72 -5.61
C ALA A 61 17.86 -10.48 -4.31
N LYS A 62 19.11 -10.36 -3.87
CA LYS A 62 19.52 -10.79 -2.54
C LYS A 62 18.88 -9.87 -1.50
N LEU A 63 18.19 -10.42 -0.52
CA LEU A 63 17.64 -9.61 0.57
C LEU A 63 18.78 -9.15 1.48
N PRO A 64 18.69 -7.95 2.08
CA PRO A 64 19.55 -7.56 3.20
C PRO A 64 19.53 -8.64 4.28
N HIS A 65 20.63 -8.78 5.00
CA HIS A 65 20.73 -9.72 6.11
C HIS A 65 21.52 -9.04 7.20
N ASP A 66 20.88 -8.87 8.35
CA ASP A 66 21.47 -8.22 9.52
C ASP A 66 22.07 -9.29 10.45
N ASP A 67 23.08 -8.93 11.23
CA ASP A 67 23.87 -9.87 12.04
C ASP A 67 23.05 -10.57 13.16
N ASP A 68 21.88 -10.01 13.50
CA ASP A 68 20.94 -10.55 14.48
C ASP A 68 19.86 -11.47 13.87
N GLU A 69 19.81 -11.59 12.53
CA GLU A 69 18.90 -12.50 11.85
C GLU A 69 19.48 -13.93 11.78
N THR A 70 18.65 -14.93 12.08
CA THR A 70 19.05 -16.36 12.01
C THR A 70 18.88 -16.98 10.62
N TRP A 71 18.28 -16.23 9.69
CA TRP A 71 17.95 -16.66 8.34
C TRP A 71 18.43 -15.65 7.30
N ALA A 72 19.31 -16.09 6.39
CA ALA A 72 19.58 -15.36 5.16
C ALA A 72 18.62 -15.84 4.06
N ILE A 73 17.91 -14.91 3.44
CA ILE A 73 16.84 -15.22 2.49
C ILE A 73 17.20 -14.73 1.09
N ALA A 74 16.99 -15.61 0.11
CA ALA A 74 17.08 -15.27 -1.30
C ALA A 74 15.75 -15.56 -1.98
N THR A 75 15.37 -14.71 -2.93
CA THR A 75 14.18 -14.91 -3.76
C THR A 75 14.56 -15.12 -5.20
N GLY A 76 13.72 -15.85 -5.94
CA GLY A 76 13.76 -15.89 -7.40
C GLY A 76 12.91 -14.76 -8.01
N SER A 77 13.18 -14.45 -9.27
CA SER A 77 12.28 -13.57 -10.05
C SER A 77 10.90 -14.20 -10.22
N LEU A 78 9.88 -13.36 -10.40
CA LEU A 78 8.53 -13.80 -10.65
C LEU A 78 8.39 -14.38 -12.06
N LYS A 79 7.79 -15.57 -12.18
CA LYS A 79 7.63 -16.25 -13.47
C LYS A 79 6.20 -16.69 -13.70
N THR A 80 5.73 -16.57 -14.94
CA THR A 80 4.53 -17.28 -15.38
C THR A 80 4.79 -18.77 -15.43
N VAL A 81 3.86 -19.56 -14.92
CA VAL A 81 3.91 -21.02 -14.96
C VAL A 81 2.63 -21.58 -15.53
N GLN A 82 2.70 -22.76 -16.13
CA GLN A 82 1.53 -23.50 -16.54
C GLN A 82 1.03 -24.33 -15.37
N ALA A 83 -0.17 -24.02 -14.88
CA ALA A 83 -0.81 -24.80 -13.84
C ALA A 83 -1.18 -26.19 -14.35
N THR A 84 -1.01 -27.20 -13.51
CA THR A 84 -1.43 -28.58 -13.79
C THR A 84 -2.90 -28.78 -13.41
N SER A 85 -3.44 -29.95 -13.76
CA SER A 85 -4.79 -30.34 -13.34
C SER A 85 -4.95 -30.52 -11.82
N LYS A 86 -3.86 -30.49 -11.05
CA LYS A 86 -3.87 -30.60 -9.59
C LYS A 86 -3.88 -29.25 -8.87
N ALA A 87 -3.84 -28.14 -9.60
CA ALA A 87 -3.81 -26.82 -9.00
C ALA A 87 -5.03 -26.57 -8.11
N LYS A 88 -4.80 -26.10 -6.89
CA LYS A 88 -5.86 -25.75 -5.91
C LYS A 88 -5.75 -24.28 -5.56
N GLY A 89 -6.89 -23.57 -5.54
CA GLY A 89 -6.94 -22.15 -5.24
C GLY A 89 -6.61 -21.22 -6.41
N LEU A 90 -6.44 -21.76 -7.63
CA LEU A 90 -6.25 -20.96 -8.85
C LEU A 90 -7.63 -20.60 -9.47
N PRO A 91 -8.04 -19.32 -9.49
CA PRO A 91 -9.32 -18.96 -10.10
C PRO A 91 -9.34 -19.19 -11.62
N PRO A 92 -10.49 -19.56 -12.21
CA PRO A 92 -10.60 -19.80 -13.65
C PRO A 92 -10.18 -18.59 -14.48
N GLY A 93 -9.32 -18.83 -15.48
CA GLY A 93 -8.83 -17.81 -16.41
C GLY A 93 -7.74 -16.88 -15.87
N TRP A 94 -7.35 -17.02 -14.60
CA TRP A 94 -6.28 -16.23 -14.01
C TRP A 94 -4.89 -16.71 -14.45
N LEU A 95 -3.93 -15.81 -14.43
CA LEU A 95 -2.52 -16.08 -14.71
C LEU A 95 -1.89 -16.72 -13.47
N ALA A 96 -1.30 -17.90 -13.64
CA ALA A 96 -0.53 -18.59 -12.61
C ALA A 96 0.92 -18.10 -12.62
N LEU A 97 1.37 -17.63 -11.46
CA LEU A 97 2.70 -17.08 -11.22
C LEU A 97 3.38 -17.85 -10.11
N ALA A 98 4.71 -17.98 -10.18
CA ALA A 98 5.50 -18.56 -9.12
C ALA A 98 6.81 -17.80 -8.89
N THR A 99 7.26 -17.79 -7.65
CA THR A 99 8.62 -17.40 -7.26
C THR A 99 9.17 -18.41 -6.26
N THR A 100 10.51 -18.47 -6.17
CA THR A 100 11.23 -19.37 -5.27
C THR A 100 11.72 -18.59 -4.07
N PHE A 101 11.62 -19.17 -2.88
CA PHE A 101 12.23 -18.66 -1.66
C PHE A 101 13.25 -19.69 -1.16
N THR A 102 14.46 -19.22 -0.88
CA THR A 102 15.53 -20.03 -0.31
C THR A 102 15.93 -19.43 1.03
N PHE A 103 15.77 -20.23 2.08
CA PHE A 103 16.08 -19.92 3.46
C PHE A 103 17.40 -20.61 3.82
N THR A 104 18.41 -19.83 4.17
CA THR A 104 19.71 -20.35 4.62
C THR A 104 19.83 -20.14 6.11
N ASN A 105 20.01 -21.20 6.88
CA ASN A 105 20.23 -21.08 8.32
C ASN A 105 21.64 -20.58 8.57
N THR A 106 21.75 -19.35 9.06
CA THR A 106 23.03 -18.66 9.33
C THR A 106 23.50 -18.82 10.78
N SER A 107 22.66 -19.38 11.65
CA SER A 107 23.01 -19.65 13.05
C SER A 107 23.87 -20.92 13.21
N ASP A 108 24.44 -21.09 14.40
CA ASP A 108 25.16 -22.29 14.83
C ASP A 108 24.25 -23.40 15.39
N GLN A 109 22.93 -23.19 15.37
CA GLN A 109 21.92 -24.13 15.87
C GLN A 109 20.99 -24.62 14.76
N ILE A 110 20.31 -25.75 14.98
CA ILE A 110 19.22 -26.18 14.10
C ILE A 110 18.08 -25.18 14.23
N GLN A 111 17.64 -24.60 13.11
CA GLN A 111 16.54 -23.63 13.06
C GLN A 111 15.30 -24.23 12.42
N GLN A 112 14.14 -23.77 12.85
CA GLN A 112 12.86 -24.05 12.19
C GLN A 112 12.61 -22.99 11.11
N VAL A 113 12.24 -23.43 9.90
CA VAL A 113 11.86 -22.51 8.82
C VAL A 113 10.69 -21.65 9.29
N PRO A 114 10.77 -20.31 9.24
CA PRO A 114 9.70 -19.48 9.76
C PRO A 114 8.49 -19.55 8.81
N THR A 115 7.28 -19.59 9.40
CA THR A 115 6.06 -20.07 8.73
C THR A 115 5.08 -18.96 8.39
N ASP A 116 5.25 -17.79 9.01
CA ASP A 116 4.41 -16.60 8.98
C ASP A 116 5.00 -15.47 8.11
N LEU A 117 6.04 -15.80 7.33
CA LEU A 117 6.92 -14.80 6.73
C LEU A 117 6.31 -13.97 5.61
N VAL A 118 5.51 -14.56 4.73
CA VAL A 118 4.87 -13.79 3.65
C VAL A 118 3.42 -13.60 3.99
N GLN A 119 3.07 -12.41 4.44
CA GLN A 119 1.74 -12.13 4.95
C GLN A 119 0.74 -11.89 3.82
N ILE A 120 1.14 -11.16 2.77
CA ILE A 120 0.21 -10.75 1.71
C ILE A 120 0.92 -10.39 0.40
N ALA A 121 0.26 -10.69 -0.73
CA ALA A 121 0.67 -10.29 -2.07
C ALA A 121 -0.41 -9.42 -2.70
N ARG A 122 -0.04 -8.23 -3.21
CA ARG A 122 -0.97 -7.28 -3.83
C ARG A 122 -0.51 -6.90 -5.23
N TYR A 123 -1.44 -6.77 -6.17
CA TYR A 123 -1.15 -6.43 -7.56
C TYR A 123 -1.84 -5.16 -8.03
N GLY A 124 -1.17 -4.48 -8.96
CA GLY A 124 -1.71 -3.35 -9.72
C GLY A 124 -1.96 -2.08 -8.93
N PRO A 125 -2.52 -1.06 -9.60
CA PRO A 125 -2.64 0.30 -9.05
C PRO A 125 -3.72 0.46 -7.99
N ALA A 126 -4.56 -0.57 -7.81
CA ALA A 126 -5.49 -0.65 -6.69
C ALA A 126 -4.92 -1.48 -5.53
N GLY A 127 -3.87 -2.28 -5.77
CA GLY A 127 -3.31 -3.15 -4.73
C GLY A 127 -4.31 -4.20 -4.26
N ARG A 128 -4.98 -4.85 -5.22
CA ARG A 128 -5.88 -5.97 -4.92
C ARG A 128 -5.05 -7.17 -4.48
N THR A 129 -5.55 -7.93 -3.52
CA THR A 129 -4.89 -9.15 -3.05
C THR A 129 -4.83 -10.20 -4.16
N ALA A 130 -3.64 -10.72 -4.45
CA ALA A 130 -3.46 -11.87 -5.32
C ALA A 130 -3.94 -13.13 -4.60
N SER A 131 -4.60 -14.05 -5.31
CA SER A 131 -4.93 -15.34 -4.71
C SER A 131 -3.67 -16.19 -4.61
N THR A 132 -3.51 -16.93 -3.52
CA THR A 132 -2.45 -17.95 -3.40
C THR A 132 -2.97 -19.29 -3.92
N TYR A 133 -2.09 -20.08 -4.51
CA TYR A 133 -2.46 -21.42 -4.99
C TYR A 133 -1.32 -22.43 -4.76
N THR A 134 -1.69 -23.70 -4.70
CA THR A 134 -0.74 -24.83 -4.64
C THR A 134 -0.87 -25.69 -5.89
N ASP A 135 0.21 -26.35 -6.28
CA ASP A 135 0.27 -27.23 -7.44
C ASP A 135 1.47 -28.19 -7.35
N THR A 136 1.65 -29.05 -8.35
CA THR A 136 2.81 -29.95 -8.45
C THR A 136 4.12 -29.13 -8.51
N GLY A 137 4.94 -29.22 -7.46
CA GLY A 137 6.18 -28.44 -7.32
C GLY A 137 5.97 -26.96 -6.98
N ILE A 138 4.78 -26.61 -6.49
CA ILE A 138 4.44 -25.33 -5.88
C ILE A 138 3.79 -25.64 -4.55
N ASP A 139 4.62 -25.63 -3.51
CA ASP A 139 4.25 -26.06 -2.16
C ASP A 139 3.23 -25.09 -1.54
N GLY A 140 3.24 -23.82 -1.99
CA GLY A 140 2.42 -22.75 -1.46
C GLY A 140 3.02 -22.08 -0.25
N LEU A 141 2.30 -21.11 0.30
CA LEU A 141 2.66 -20.54 1.58
C LEU A 141 2.11 -21.43 2.70
N PRO A 142 2.91 -21.76 3.72
CA PRO A 142 2.43 -22.48 4.87
C PRO A 142 1.69 -21.56 5.86
N LEU A 143 0.71 -20.79 5.39
CA LEU A 143 0.03 -19.79 6.24
C LEU A 143 -0.86 -20.44 7.30
N ASP A 144 -1.43 -21.62 7.02
CA ASP A 144 -2.34 -22.29 7.96
C ASP A 144 -1.83 -23.65 8.46
N THR A 145 -0.86 -24.27 7.76
CA THR A 145 -0.44 -25.65 8.03
C THR A 145 0.84 -25.81 8.84
N LEU A 146 1.74 -24.81 8.90
CA LEU A 146 2.99 -24.96 9.66
C LEU A 146 2.99 -24.31 11.05
N THR A 147 2.01 -23.46 11.36
CA THR A 147 1.90 -22.84 12.70
C THR A 147 1.44 -23.84 13.76
N ASN A 148 0.89 -24.99 13.35
CA ASN A 148 0.49 -26.11 14.21
C ASN A 148 0.91 -27.48 13.64
N ASP A 149 1.91 -27.53 12.73
CA ASP A 149 2.40 -28.82 12.23
C ASP A 149 3.10 -29.55 13.38
N PRO A 150 2.72 -30.82 13.69
CA PRO A 150 3.47 -31.61 14.66
C PRO A 150 4.96 -31.77 14.30
N ASP A 151 5.33 -31.64 13.02
CA ASP A 151 6.68 -31.84 12.50
C ASP A 151 7.18 -30.63 11.70
N PRO A 152 7.64 -29.54 12.36
CA PRO A 152 8.14 -28.36 11.67
C PRO A 152 9.39 -28.66 10.83
N ILE A 153 9.54 -27.95 9.71
CA ILE A 153 10.71 -28.08 8.84
C ILE A 153 11.94 -27.52 9.57
N ARG A 154 12.90 -28.40 9.90
CA ARG A 154 14.15 -28.07 10.58
C ARG A 154 15.34 -28.10 9.62
N VAL A 155 16.22 -27.12 9.75
CA VAL A 155 17.39 -26.93 8.89
C VAL A 155 18.64 -26.83 9.74
N SER A 156 19.64 -27.68 9.46
CA SER A 156 20.93 -27.67 10.15
C SER A 156 21.71 -26.35 9.93
N PRO A 157 22.65 -26.01 10.82
CA PRO A 157 23.57 -24.87 10.62
C PRO A 157 24.20 -24.88 9.23
N GLY A 158 24.14 -23.75 8.52
CA GLY A 158 24.70 -23.58 7.17
C GLY A 158 23.94 -24.29 6.03
N ALA A 159 22.87 -25.04 6.33
CA ALA A 159 22.06 -25.70 5.31
C ALA A 159 20.95 -24.77 4.78
N THR A 160 20.39 -25.15 3.63
CA THR A 160 19.36 -24.38 2.93
C THR A 160 18.06 -25.16 2.79
N TYR A 161 16.93 -24.50 2.97
CA TYR A 161 15.61 -24.98 2.58
C TYR A 161 15.06 -24.11 1.45
N THR A 162 14.48 -24.73 0.42
CA THR A 162 13.93 -24.02 -0.74
C THR A 162 12.48 -24.43 -0.95
N THR A 163 11.61 -23.45 -1.20
CA THR A 163 10.19 -23.65 -1.51
C THR A 163 9.74 -22.75 -2.64
N ARG A 164 8.62 -23.11 -3.29
CA ARG A 164 8.01 -22.33 -4.36
C ARG A 164 6.61 -21.86 -3.97
N LEU A 165 6.42 -20.55 -4.06
CA LEU A 165 5.15 -19.88 -3.75
C LEU A 165 4.37 -19.62 -5.02
N GLY A 166 3.07 -19.93 -4.99
CA GLY A 166 2.15 -19.71 -6.10
C GLY A 166 1.25 -18.50 -5.87
N TYR A 167 1.21 -17.59 -6.85
CA TYR A 167 0.30 -16.44 -6.89
C TYR A 167 -0.54 -16.46 -8.15
N ALA A 168 -1.80 -16.09 -8.04
CA ALA A 168 -2.72 -15.96 -9.16
C ALA A 168 -3.23 -14.53 -9.25
N VAL A 169 -3.20 -13.97 -10.46
CA VAL A 169 -3.72 -12.64 -10.77
C VAL A 169 -4.57 -12.67 -12.06
N PRO A 170 -5.52 -11.76 -12.26
CA PRO A 170 -6.25 -11.66 -13.53
C PRO A 170 -5.30 -11.40 -14.71
N GLN A 171 -5.67 -11.81 -15.92
CA GLN A 171 -4.87 -11.55 -17.13
C GLN A 171 -4.58 -10.05 -17.35
N ALA A 172 -5.49 -9.18 -16.92
CA ALA A 172 -5.34 -7.73 -17.01
C ALA A 172 -4.21 -7.17 -16.11
N ALA A 173 -3.69 -7.96 -15.18
CA ALA A 173 -2.57 -7.55 -14.32
C ALA A 173 -1.19 -7.67 -15.00
N LYS A 174 -1.09 -8.19 -16.23
CA LYS A 174 0.19 -8.23 -16.96
C LYS A 174 0.80 -6.83 -17.07
N GLY A 175 2.10 -6.72 -16.79
CA GLY A 175 2.82 -5.45 -16.78
C GLY A 175 2.60 -4.60 -15.52
N GLN A 176 1.69 -5.00 -14.62
CA GLN A 176 1.46 -4.31 -13.36
C GLN A 176 2.44 -4.80 -12.28
N PRO A 177 2.72 -4.00 -11.24
CA PRO A 177 3.50 -4.46 -10.09
C PRO A 177 2.75 -5.56 -9.32
N LEU A 178 3.50 -6.53 -8.80
CA LEU A 178 3.09 -7.47 -7.76
C LEU A 178 4.02 -7.28 -6.56
N THR A 179 3.48 -6.72 -5.48
CA THR A 179 4.20 -6.42 -4.24
C THR A 179 3.89 -7.49 -3.19
N LEU A 180 4.93 -8.14 -2.66
CA LEU A 180 4.87 -9.05 -1.52
C LEU A 180 5.26 -8.30 -0.25
N THR A 181 4.45 -8.43 0.78
CA THR A 181 4.81 -8.02 2.14
C THR A 181 5.36 -9.24 2.87
N TYR A 182 6.60 -9.09 3.32
CA TYR A 182 7.32 -10.06 4.10
C TYR A 182 7.50 -9.51 5.52
N ALA A 183 7.22 -10.29 6.56
CA ALA A 183 7.48 -9.89 7.94
C ALA A 183 7.95 -11.08 8.78
N ASP A 184 9.00 -10.89 9.58
CA ASP A 184 9.62 -11.94 10.41
C ASP A 184 9.48 -11.66 11.93
N GLY A 185 8.42 -10.93 12.30
CA GLY A 185 8.11 -10.56 13.68
C GLY A 185 8.89 -9.35 14.21
N GLN A 186 10.04 -8.99 13.62
CA GLN A 186 10.77 -7.77 13.97
C GLN A 186 10.93 -6.80 12.79
N ASN A 187 11.05 -7.33 11.57
CA ASN A 187 11.25 -6.55 10.36
C ASN A 187 10.08 -6.76 9.40
N THR A 188 9.70 -5.70 8.69
CA THR A 188 8.79 -5.77 7.54
C THR A 188 9.55 -5.34 6.30
N ARG A 189 9.54 -6.18 5.27
CA ARG A 189 10.22 -5.98 3.99
C ARG A 189 9.20 -6.04 2.86
N TYR A 190 9.39 -5.21 1.85
CA TYR A 190 8.53 -5.21 0.67
C TYR A 190 9.33 -5.65 -0.54
N LEU A 191 8.87 -6.72 -1.17
CA LEU A 191 9.46 -7.24 -2.39
C LEU A 191 8.54 -6.96 -3.56
N GLU A 192 9.06 -6.58 -4.72
CA GLU A 192 8.23 -6.32 -5.88
C GLU A 192 8.84 -6.88 -7.17
N ASP A 193 7.98 -7.36 -8.05
CA ASP A 193 8.30 -7.58 -9.46
C ASP A 193 7.17 -7.05 -10.35
N THR A 194 7.45 -6.98 -11.65
CA THR A 194 6.42 -6.78 -12.66
C THR A 194 5.80 -8.11 -13.06
N VAL A 195 4.47 -8.19 -13.10
CA VAL A 195 3.75 -9.37 -13.60
C VAL A 195 4.14 -9.62 -15.07
N PRO A 196 4.70 -10.79 -15.42
CA PRO A 196 5.22 -11.05 -16.77
C PRO A 196 4.14 -11.03 -17.86
N GLY A 197 4.53 -10.63 -19.07
CA GLY A 197 3.70 -10.77 -20.27
C GLY A 197 3.15 -9.47 -20.87
N ALA A 198 3.56 -8.30 -20.35
CA ALA A 198 3.33 -7.00 -20.98
C ALA A 198 4.43 -6.00 -20.56
N HIS A 199 4.44 -4.81 -21.17
CA HIS A 199 5.31 -3.71 -20.74
C HIS A 199 4.93 -3.25 -19.33
N ALA A 200 5.92 -2.82 -18.55
CA ALA A 200 5.71 -2.26 -17.23
C ALA A 200 4.77 -1.05 -17.29
N ALA A 201 3.77 -1.06 -16.42
CA ALA A 201 2.84 0.04 -16.24
C ALA A 201 3.55 1.25 -15.59
N PRO A 202 3.00 2.46 -15.74
CA PRO A 202 3.49 3.62 -15.02
C PRO A 202 3.44 3.42 -13.48
N PRO A 203 4.30 4.12 -12.72
CA PRO A 203 4.27 4.05 -11.25
C PRO A 203 2.90 4.38 -10.68
N VAL A 204 2.44 3.60 -9.69
CA VAL A 204 1.10 3.74 -9.07
C VAL A 204 0.86 5.16 -8.55
N ALA A 205 1.84 5.73 -7.85
CA ALA A 205 1.77 7.07 -7.28
C ALA A 205 1.48 8.18 -8.32
N ALA A 206 1.84 7.98 -9.58
CA ALA A 206 1.60 8.97 -10.63
C ALA A 206 0.10 9.19 -10.91
N ALA A 207 -0.77 8.23 -10.53
CA ALA A 207 -2.21 8.31 -10.70
C ALA A 207 -2.96 8.81 -9.45
N ILE A 208 -2.23 9.17 -8.38
CA ILE A 208 -2.81 9.54 -7.08
C ILE A 208 -2.84 11.06 -6.96
N HIS A 209 -4.05 11.61 -6.90
CA HIS A 209 -4.28 13.05 -6.77
C HIS A 209 -5.33 13.30 -5.68
N PRO A 210 -4.90 13.60 -4.45
CA PRO A 210 -5.81 13.94 -3.36
C PRO A 210 -6.64 15.18 -3.69
N ALA A 211 -7.91 15.15 -3.31
CA ALA A 211 -8.76 16.33 -3.33
C ALA A 211 -8.24 17.39 -2.36
N SER A 212 -8.62 18.65 -2.60
CA SER A 212 -8.30 19.74 -1.67
C SER A 212 -8.83 19.46 -0.26
N ALA A 213 -8.02 19.74 0.75
CA ALA A 213 -8.38 19.59 2.16
C ALA A 213 -9.62 20.40 2.57
N ASP A 214 -9.95 21.47 1.84
CA ASP A 214 -11.14 22.30 2.09
C ASP A 214 -12.46 21.61 1.67
N LYS A 215 -12.37 20.50 0.91
CA LYS A 215 -13.54 19.79 0.40
C LYS A 215 -14.14 18.89 1.48
N LYS A 216 -15.21 19.37 2.12
CA LYS A 216 -15.92 18.67 3.21
C LYS A 216 -16.63 17.38 2.79
N THR A 217 -17.01 17.25 1.52
CA THR A 217 -17.67 16.07 0.99
C THR A 217 -17.05 15.71 -0.35
N LEU A 218 -16.53 14.49 -0.45
CA LEU A 218 -15.86 13.96 -1.63
C LEU A 218 -16.85 13.28 -2.57
N ALA A 219 -16.53 13.26 -3.86
CA ALA A 219 -17.25 12.38 -4.79
C ALA A 219 -16.68 10.96 -4.68
N PHE A 220 -17.49 9.94 -4.96
CA PHE A 220 -16.96 8.59 -5.11
C PHE A 220 -15.86 8.56 -6.18
N GLY A 221 -14.73 7.94 -5.84
CA GLY A 221 -13.54 7.87 -6.67
C GLY A 221 -12.50 8.95 -6.41
N ASP A 222 -12.82 10.01 -5.67
CA ASP A 222 -11.83 10.99 -5.21
C ASP A 222 -10.90 10.38 -4.16
N TRP A 223 -9.65 10.86 -4.10
CA TRP A 223 -8.74 10.56 -3.01
C TRP A 223 -8.89 11.59 -1.90
N HIS A 224 -9.20 11.14 -0.69
CA HIS A 224 -9.05 11.91 0.53
C HIS A 224 -7.57 11.93 0.94
N ALA A 225 -6.98 13.11 1.08
CA ALA A 225 -5.75 13.26 1.85
C ALA A 225 -6.11 13.06 3.33
N GLY A 226 -5.74 11.91 3.90
CA GLY A 226 -5.86 11.67 5.34
C GLY A 226 -4.95 12.58 6.17
N ASP A 227 -4.77 12.19 7.42
CA ASP A 227 -3.80 12.72 8.37
C ASP A 227 -2.36 12.34 7.98
N GLU A 228 -1.84 12.98 6.92
CA GLU A 228 -0.45 12.92 6.39
C GLU A 228 0.11 11.53 6.01
N THR A 229 -0.47 10.45 6.52
CA THR A 229 0.15 9.13 6.59
C THR A 229 -0.50 8.16 5.61
N THR A 230 -1.83 8.16 5.44
CA THR A 230 -2.49 7.33 4.41
C THR A 230 -3.56 8.11 3.65
N TYR A 231 -3.63 7.94 2.33
CA TYR A 231 -4.73 8.47 1.52
C TYR A 231 -5.80 7.39 1.32
N LEU A 232 -7.06 7.80 1.30
CA LEU A 232 -8.21 6.90 1.14
C LEU A 232 -8.99 7.26 -0.12
N ARG A 233 -9.49 6.25 -0.83
CA ARG A 233 -10.44 6.40 -1.92
C ARG A 233 -11.56 5.39 -1.76
N VAL A 234 -12.80 5.84 -1.92
CA VAL A 234 -13.99 4.99 -1.92
C VAL A 234 -14.50 4.87 -3.36
N SER A 235 -14.66 3.66 -3.88
CA SER A 235 -15.24 3.46 -5.22
C SER A 235 -16.71 3.90 -5.28
N PRO A 236 -17.26 4.12 -6.49
CA PRO A 236 -18.71 4.18 -6.64
C PRO A 236 -19.38 2.93 -6.05
N VAL A 237 -20.58 3.13 -5.49
CA VAL A 237 -21.40 2.04 -4.97
C VAL A 237 -21.82 1.13 -6.12
N LYS A 238 -21.58 -0.16 -5.98
CA LYS A 238 -22.04 -1.19 -6.92
C LYS A 238 -23.13 -2.02 -6.28
N VAL A 239 -24.29 -2.07 -6.91
CA VAL A 239 -25.37 -2.99 -6.53
C VAL A 239 -25.01 -4.39 -7.04
N THR A 240 -24.95 -5.37 -6.15
CA THR A 240 -24.58 -6.75 -6.47
C THR A 240 -25.79 -7.68 -6.55
N GLY A 241 -26.93 -7.25 -6.03
CA GLY A 241 -28.16 -8.04 -6.04
C GLY A 241 -29.19 -7.54 -5.03
N THR A 242 -30.03 -8.48 -4.62
CA THR A 242 -31.09 -8.27 -3.64
C THR A 242 -31.06 -9.42 -2.65
N ASP A 243 -31.14 -9.13 -1.36
CA ASP A 243 -31.19 -10.15 -0.32
C ASP A 243 -32.61 -10.75 -0.16
N THR A 244 -32.74 -11.71 0.75
CA THR A 244 -34.01 -12.41 1.02
C THR A 244 -35.11 -11.52 1.60
N SER A 245 -34.74 -10.37 2.17
CA SER A 245 -35.68 -9.38 2.70
C SER A 245 -36.07 -8.31 1.68
N GLY A 246 -35.53 -8.40 0.46
CA GLY A 246 -35.78 -7.46 -0.63
C GLY A 246 -34.82 -6.26 -0.62
N GLN A 247 -33.88 -6.18 0.31
CA GLN A 247 -32.90 -5.08 0.38
C GLN A 247 -31.88 -5.22 -0.74
N ARG A 248 -31.38 -4.09 -1.25
CA ARG A 248 -30.33 -4.10 -2.27
C ARG A 248 -28.99 -4.39 -1.61
N THR A 249 -28.34 -5.49 -2.00
CA THR A 249 -26.97 -5.79 -1.57
C THR A 249 -26.01 -4.95 -2.40
N CYS A 250 -25.10 -4.27 -1.73
CA CYS A 250 -24.17 -3.33 -2.35
C CYS A 250 -22.74 -3.61 -1.91
N GLU A 251 -21.78 -3.17 -2.71
CA GLU A 251 -20.36 -3.21 -2.39
C GLU A 251 -19.66 -1.90 -2.76
N ILE A 252 -18.62 -1.57 -2.01
CA ILE A 252 -17.65 -0.53 -2.31
C ILE A 252 -16.24 -1.07 -2.10
N ASP A 253 -15.30 -0.59 -2.88
CA ASP A 253 -13.88 -0.78 -2.65
C ASP A 253 -13.33 0.41 -1.86
N LEU A 254 -12.77 0.12 -0.68
CA LEU A 254 -11.94 1.05 0.08
C LEU A 254 -10.49 0.83 -0.35
N THR A 255 -9.89 1.83 -0.99
CA THR A 255 -8.50 1.77 -1.44
C THR A 255 -7.66 2.75 -0.64
N PHE A 256 -6.66 2.21 0.02
CA PHE A 256 -5.68 2.97 0.81
C PHE A 256 -4.40 3.13 0.00
N PHE A 257 -3.72 4.26 0.13
CA PHE A 257 -2.43 4.52 -0.51
C PHE A 257 -1.44 5.02 0.53
N ASN A 258 -0.25 4.41 0.55
CA ASN A 258 0.87 4.88 1.35
C ASN A 258 1.67 5.95 0.56
N PRO A 259 1.60 7.24 0.95
CA PRO A 259 2.31 8.34 0.31
C PRO A 259 3.79 8.42 0.71
N ASP A 260 4.27 7.57 1.63
CA ASP A 260 5.69 7.50 1.98
C ASP A 260 6.50 7.05 0.77
N LYS A 261 7.72 7.58 0.66
CA LYS A 261 8.66 7.24 -0.42
C LYS A 261 9.69 6.20 0.00
N GLU A 262 9.77 5.91 1.29
CA GLU A 262 10.76 5.03 1.89
C GLU A 262 10.09 4.06 2.85
N VAL A 263 10.66 2.86 3.00
CA VAL A 263 10.19 1.89 4.01
C VAL A 263 10.48 2.45 5.41
N SER A 264 9.43 2.55 6.22
CA SER A 264 9.49 3.01 7.61
C SER A 264 9.18 1.85 8.57
N PRO A 265 9.75 1.80 9.77
CA PRO A 265 9.33 0.84 10.81
C PRO A 265 7.82 0.96 11.14
N LEU A 266 7.22 2.12 10.88
CA LEU A 266 5.79 2.38 11.02
C LEU A 266 5.00 2.07 9.73
N SER A 267 5.56 1.30 8.79
CA SER A 267 4.88 1.00 7.53
C SER A 267 3.44 0.58 7.81
N GLN A 268 2.50 1.18 7.09
CA GLN A 268 1.32 1.65 7.79
C GLN A 268 0.22 0.60 7.91
N THR A 269 -0.29 0.47 9.14
CA THR A 269 -1.57 -0.14 9.45
C THR A 269 -2.67 0.68 8.79
N PRO A 270 -3.38 0.17 7.76
CA PRO A 270 -4.62 0.76 7.31
C PRO A 270 -5.49 1.13 8.49
N LEU A 271 -5.99 2.36 8.44
CA LEU A 271 -6.94 2.92 9.39
C LEU A 271 -8.01 1.88 9.72
N GLU A 272 -8.19 1.58 11.01
CA GLU A 272 -9.43 0.98 11.48
C GLU A 272 -10.57 1.85 10.95
N ALA A 273 -11.38 1.29 10.07
CA ALA A 273 -12.43 2.03 9.38
C ALA A 273 -13.79 1.51 9.82
N ASN A 274 -14.58 2.40 10.41
CA ASN A 274 -16.03 2.20 10.51
C ASN A 274 -16.66 2.81 9.27
N VAL A 275 -17.45 2.00 8.54
CA VAL A 275 -18.18 2.46 7.36
C VAL A 275 -19.62 2.68 7.76
N HIS A 276 -20.05 3.94 7.77
CA HIS A 276 -21.45 4.30 7.96
C HIS A 276 -22.08 4.66 6.63
N VAL A 277 -23.21 4.02 6.31
CA VAL A 277 -23.90 4.21 5.04
C VAL A 277 -25.21 4.94 5.30
N TYR A 278 -25.37 6.08 4.64
CA TYR A 278 -26.55 6.93 4.71
C TYR A 278 -27.20 7.07 3.33
N TYR A 279 -28.52 7.29 3.31
CA TYR A 279 -29.24 7.53 2.07
C TYR A 279 -30.22 8.70 2.18
N GLY A 280 -30.48 9.33 1.04
CA GLY A 280 -31.41 10.43 0.90
C GLY A 280 -30.91 11.72 1.54
N THR A 281 -31.66 12.80 1.34
CA THR A 281 -31.29 14.14 1.84
C THR A 281 -31.38 14.28 3.36
N SER A 282 -32.14 13.41 4.03
CA SER A 282 -32.24 13.36 5.49
C SER A 282 -31.12 12.56 6.16
N LEU A 283 -30.19 11.96 5.40
CA LEU A 283 -29.10 11.10 5.89
C LEU A 283 -29.61 10.00 6.83
N THR A 284 -30.63 9.25 6.40
CA THR A 284 -31.08 8.08 7.16
C THR A 284 -30.01 7.00 7.09
N GLU A 285 -29.58 6.45 8.23
CA GLU A 285 -28.63 5.34 8.26
C GLU A 285 -29.28 4.08 7.67
N ALA A 286 -28.63 3.51 6.64
CA ALA A 286 -29.00 2.24 6.05
C ALA A 286 -28.30 1.08 6.74
N ASP A 287 -26.99 1.22 6.97
CA ASP A 287 -26.15 0.13 7.42
C ASP A 287 -24.86 0.67 8.08
N THR A 288 -24.22 -0.18 8.87
CA THR A 288 -22.93 0.09 9.49
C THR A 288 -22.03 -1.14 9.39
N VAL A 289 -20.85 -0.98 8.79
CA VAL A 289 -19.79 -1.99 8.85
C VAL A 289 -18.80 -1.56 9.92
N LYS A 290 -18.88 -2.21 11.09
CA LYS A 290 -18.05 -1.90 12.26
C LYS A 290 -16.69 -2.57 12.17
N GLU A 291 -15.66 -1.86 12.65
CA GLU A 291 -14.29 -2.37 12.86
C GLU A 291 -13.79 -3.17 11.65
N TYR A 292 -13.77 -2.53 10.48
CA TYR A 292 -13.32 -3.20 9.28
C TYR A 292 -11.82 -3.50 9.37
N THR A 293 -11.48 -4.72 9.79
CA THR A 293 -10.12 -5.27 9.91
C THR A 293 -9.67 -6.05 8.67
N GLY A 294 -10.41 -5.96 7.56
CA GLY A 294 -10.26 -6.84 6.39
C GLY A 294 -8.91 -6.77 5.66
N LEU A 295 -8.03 -5.84 6.04
CA LEU A 295 -6.62 -5.84 5.66
C LEU A 295 -5.81 -6.62 6.70
N GLY A 296 -6.03 -7.94 6.80
CA GLY A 296 -5.26 -8.81 7.70
C GLY A 296 -3.74 -8.56 7.56
N GLY A 297 -3.05 -8.29 8.66
CA GLY A 297 -1.60 -8.03 8.67
C GLY A 297 -1.16 -6.69 8.05
N ALA A 298 -2.10 -5.82 7.65
CA ALA A 298 -2.06 -4.36 7.67
C ALA A 298 -0.72 -3.63 7.38
N PHE A 299 0.05 -4.05 6.38
CA PHE A 299 1.25 -3.31 5.93
C PHE A 299 1.07 -2.91 4.47
N ILE A 300 1.17 -1.61 4.16
CA ILE A 300 1.12 -1.07 2.78
C ILE A 300 2.51 -0.58 2.39
N ALA A 301 3.07 -1.15 1.32
CA ALA A 301 4.38 -0.75 0.81
C ALA A 301 4.39 0.75 0.40
N PRO A 302 5.53 1.45 0.54
CA PRO A 302 5.67 2.84 0.11
C PRO A 302 5.23 3.04 -1.34
N GLN A 303 4.53 4.14 -1.63
CA GLN A 303 3.97 4.46 -2.95
C GLN A 303 3.11 3.33 -3.55
N ARG A 304 2.51 2.46 -2.74
CA ARG A 304 1.58 1.40 -3.20
C ARG A 304 0.24 1.54 -2.51
N THR A 305 -0.71 0.83 -3.09
CA THR A 305 -2.10 0.80 -2.64
C THR A 305 -2.46 -0.54 -2.00
N ALA A 306 -3.54 -0.55 -1.25
CA ALA A 306 -4.23 -1.77 -0.83
C ALA A 306 -5.74 -1.55 -0.93
N THR A 307 -6.46 -2.48 -1.56
CA THR A 307 -7.93 -2.44 -1.64
C THR A 307 -8.57 -3.54 -0.82
N VAL A 308 -9.66 -3.18 -0.16
CA VAL A 308 -10.63 -4.11 0.44
C VAL A 308 -12.04 -3.77 0.02
N THR A 309 -12.91 -4.78 -0.02
CA THR A 309 -14.30 -4.63 -0.42
C THR A 309 -15.20 -4.69 0.82
N ALA A 310 -15.94 -3.62 1.07
CA ALA A 310 -16.95 -3.57 2.11
C ALA A 310 -18.32 -3.87 1.48
N HIS A 311 -19.10 -4.71 2.15
CA HIS A 311 -20.45 -5.08 1.76
C HIS A 311 -21.45 -4.47 2.73
N PHE A 312 -22.56 -3.98 2.19
CA PHE A 312 -23.64 -3.38 2.98
C PHE A 312 -24.97 -3.49 2.23
N THR A 313 -26.05 -3.11 2.90
CA THR A 313 -27.39 -3.12 2.35
C THR A 313 -27.96 -1.71 2.20
N LEU A 314 -28.81 -1.53 1.20
CA LEU A 314 -29.62 -0.32 1.00
C LEU A 314 -31.10 -0.68 0.92
N PRO A 315 -32.00 0.25 1.26
CA PRO A 315 -33.44 0.10 1.10
C PRO A 315 -33.87 -0.52 -0.24
N PRO A 316 -34.95 -1.33 -0.26
CA PRO A 316 -35.42 -2.08 -1.44
C PRO A 316 -35.78 -1.17 -2.63
N LYS A 317 -36.21 0.06 -2.36
CA LYS A 317 -36.53 1.07 -3.37
C LYS A 317 -35.42 2.10 -3.45
N ALA A 318 -35.13 2.57 -4.66
CA ALA A 318 -34.31 3.76 -4.85
C ALA A 318 -34.93 4.93 -4.06
N VAL A 319 -34.19 5.45 -3.09
CA VAL A 319 -34.60 6.63 -2.32
C VAL A 319 -34.11 7.86 -3.08
N PRO A 320 -34.92 8.90 -3.26
CA PRO A 320 -34.46 10.13 -3.91
C PRO A 320 -33.28 10.74 -3.16
N GLY A 321 -32.20 11.04 -3.88
CA GLY A 321 -31.00 11.68 -3.35
C GLY A 321 -29.78 10.76 -3.29
N PRO A 322 -28.62 11.31 -2.92
CA PRO A 322 -27.36 10.60 -2.94
C PRO A 322 -27.30 9.54 -1.84
N VAL A 323 -26.46 8.54 -2.05
CA VAL A 323 -25.91 7.74 -0.96
C VAL A 323 -24.66 8.44 -0.47
N SER A 324 -24.54 8.54 0.86
CA SER A 324 -23.38 9.09 1.53
C SER A 324 -22.70 8.00 2.35
N ILE A 325 -21.39 7.94 2.29
CA ILE A 325 -20.55 6.98 3.01
C ILE A 325 -19.60 7.78 3.87
N GLU A 326 -19.73 7.64 5.18
CA GLU A 326 -18.77 8.18 6.13
C GLU A 326 -17.80 7.08 6.56
N ILE A 327 -16.51 7.36 6.43
CA ILE A 327 -15.43 6.50 6.88
C ILE A 327 -14.80 7.17 8.08
N GLY A 328 -14.91 6.55 9.25
CA GLY A 328 -14.33 7.05 10.50
C GLY A 328 -13.25 6.14 11.06
N ASN A 329 -12.24 6.70 11.74
CA ASN A 329 -11.27 5.93 12.53
C ASN A 329 -11.49 6.07 14.04
N SER A 330 -10.75 5.27 14.83
CA SER A 330 -10.79 5.27 16.29
C SER A 330 -10.31 6.60 16.90
N ASP A 331 -9.50 7.37 16.17
CA ASP A 331 -9.03 8.71 16.56
C ASP A 331 -10.03 9.84 16.23
N GLY A 332 -11.18 9.50 15.65
CA GLY A 332 -12.26 10.45 15.35
C GLY A 332 -12.11 11.23 14.03
N HIS A 333 -11.10 10.93 13.21
CA HIS A 333 -11.02 11.42 11.84
C HIS A 333 -12.13 10.81 10.99
N ARG A 334 -12.77 11.64 10.17
CA ARG A 334 -13.90 11.25 9.32
C ARG A 334 -13.74 11.79 7.91
N ALA A 335 -13.97 10.94 6.92
CA ALA A 335 -14.08 11.33 5.52
C ALA A 335 -15.47 10.97 5.01
N THR A 336 -16.17 11.95 4.41
CA THR A 336 -17.51 11.74 3.85
C THR A 336 -17.46 11.75 2.33
N TYR A 337 -17.97 10.69 1.72
CA TYR A 337 -18.15 10.55 0.28
C TYR A 337 -19.63 10.57 -0.04
N ALA A 338 -20.03 11.21 -1.14
CA ALA A 338 -21.40 11.20 -1.59
C ALA A 338 -21.48 11.07 -3.12
N GLY A 339 -22.55 10.43 -3.59
CA GLY A 339 -22.84 10.31 -5.00
C GLY A 339 -24.11 9.50 -5.26
N ASP A 340 -24.52 9.46 -6.51
CA ASP A 340 -25.64 8.63 -6.92
C ASP A 340 -25.22 7.16 -6.99
N VAL A 341 -26.13 6.26 -6.61
CA VAL A 341 -25.95 4.83 -6.83
C VAL A 341 -26.42 4.52 -8.25
N GLY A 342 -25.53 3.95 -9.06
CA GLY A 342 -25.91 3.47 -10.39
C GLY A 342 -27.07 2.48 -10.29
N ASN A 343 -28.10 2.67 -11.11
CA ASN A 343 -29.19 1.70 -11.25
C ASN A 343 -28.70 0.39 -11.85
#